data_AF-A0A8S3FA54-F1
#
_entry.id   AF-A0A8S3FA54-F1
#
_cell.length_a   1.000
_cell.length_b   1.000
_cell.length_c   1.000
_cell.angle_alpha   90.00
_cell.angle_beta   90.00
_cell.angle_gamma   90.00
#
_symmetry.space_group_name_H-M   'P 1'
#
loop_
_entity.id
_entity.type
_entity.pdbx_description
1 polymer ?
#
loop_
_entity_poly.entity_id
_entity_poly.type
_entity_poly.pdbx_seq_one_letter_code
_entity_poly.pdbx_strand_id
1 'polypeptide(L)'
;MNDTEKKTIEQDEAFINRIRPILINGNKDDYPLYSLYINMCKTRLEVVKIDPYGRDFQNDKLYKLNDELFKADSEFKRQLQLGPHQYGSGFRFFLELLESQESRLTYLNLLSMALKREREKQTINHQDVPFYKQLSLEIHWRNAIIGSPYLSDAKRQIIIDTYRDYIVAGNPFEIVDGDNFEMQSDFLGNVFRLFPNKKFFVISVIGPQNSGKSTLLNFLFGTL
;
A
#
# COMPACT_ATOMS: atom_id res chain seq x y z
N MET A 1 18.52 -9.87 31.03
CA MET A 1 17.50 -10.21 30.04
C MET A 1 16.66 -11.33 30.63
N ASN A 2 15.42 -11.02 31.01
CA ASN A 2 14.52 -11.98 31.65
C ASN A 2 13.99 -12.99 30.63
N ASP A 3 13.56 -14.18 31.07
CA ASP A 3 13.06 -15.25 30.20
C ASP A 3 11.84 -14.82 29.35
N THR A 4 11.04 -13.87 29.85
CA THR A 4 9.93 -13.26 29.10
C THR A 4 10.43 -12.44 27.91
N GLU A 5 11.50 -11.64 28.09
CA GLU A 5 12.07 -10.82 27.02
C GLU A 5 12.69 -11.68 25.92
N LYS A 6 13.38 -12.77 26.30
CA LYS A 6 13.92 -13.76 25.35
C LYS A 6 12.82 -14.37 24.49
N LYS A 7 11.73 -14.80 25.12
CA LYS A 7 10.60 -15.43 24.43
C LYS A 7 9.92 -14.48 23.43
N THR A 8 9.79 -13.20 23.78
CA THR A 8 9.24 -12.19 22.86
C THR A 8 10.17 -11.94 21.66
N ILE A 9 11.48 -11.83 21.88
CA ILE A 9 12.46 -11.63 20.80
C ILE A 9 12.45 -12.82 19.82
N GLU A 10 12.45 -14.05 20.34
CA GLU A 10 12.38 -15.26 19.51
C GLU A 10 11.09 -15.33 18.67
N GLN A 11 9.96 -14.90 19.25
CA GLN A 11 8.68 -14.82 18.54
C GLN A 11 8.71 -13.77 17.41
N ASP A 12 9.26 -12.59 17.68
CA ASP A 12 9.39 -11.51 16.69
C ASP A 12 10.33 -11.90 15.54
N GLU A 13 11.45 -12.57 15.83
CA GLU A 13 12.37 -13.09 14.80
C GLU A 13 11.73 -14.19 13.96
N ALA A 14 11.03 -15.14 14.60
CA ALA A 14 10.30 -16.19 13.89
C ALA A 14 9.23 -15.59 12.96
N PHE A 15 8.52 -14.57 13.43
CA PHE A 15 7.54 -13.83 12.64
C PHE A 15 8.18 -13.16 11.41
N ILE A 16 9.26 -12.40 11.60
CA ILE A 16 9.97 -11.75 10.49
C ILE A 16 10.48 -12.78 9.49
N ASN A 17 11.08 -13.87 9.95
CA ASN A 17 11.61 -14.92 9.07
C ASN A 17 10.49 -15.59 8.25
N ARG A 18 9.30 -15.75 8.83
CA ARG A 18 8.12 -16.28 8.14
C ARG A 18 7.64 -15.37 7.02
N ILE A 19 7.53 -14.05 7.27
CA ILE A 19 6.97 -13.12 6.28
C ILE A 19 7.98 -12.60 5.26
N ARG A 20 9.28 -12.66 5.58
CA ARG A 20 10.37 -12.07 4.79
C ARG A 20 10.36 -12.47 3.31
N PRO A 21 10.16 -13.74 2.92
CA PRO A 21 10.19 -14.12 1.50
C PRO A 21 9.15 -13.39 0.64
N ILE A 22 8.02 -12.97 1.23
CA ILE A 22 6.86 -12.44 0.50
C ILE A 22 6.61 -10.96 0.81
N LEU A 23 6.53 -10.58 2.08
CA LEU A 23 6.20 -9.20 2.46
C LEU A 23 7.42 -8.27 2.45
N ILE A 24 8.64 -8.81 2.42
CA ILE A 24 9.88 -8.01 2.38
C ILE A 24 10.59 -8.18 1.04
N ASN A 25 10.73 -9.43 0.58
CA ASN A 25 11.47 -9.79 -0.64
C ASN A 25 10.56 -10.25 -1.79
N GLY A 26 9.24 -10.08 -1.65
CA GLY A 26 8.29 -10.53 -2.66
C GLY A 26 8.47 -9.82 -4.00
N ASN A 27 7.94 -10.42 -5.04
CA ASN A 27 8.01 -9.94 -6.41
C ASN A 27 6.61 -9.62 -6.98
N LYS A 28 6.53 -9.19 -8.24
CA LYS A 28 5.27 -8.80 -8.88
C LYS A 28 4.21 -9.92 -8.85
N ASP A 29 4.63 -11.16 -8.97
CA ASP A 29 3.74 -12.33 -9.01
C ASP A 29 3.13 -12.65 -7.65
N ASP A 30 3.72 -12.11 -6.56
CA ASP A 30 3.14 -12.16 -5.22
C ASP A 30 1.97 -11.16 -5.04
N TYR A 31 1.82 -10.19 -5.96
CA TYR A 31 0.83 -9.12 -5.93
C TYR A 31 0.09 -8.96 -7.29
N PRO A 32 -0.53 -10.02 -7.84
CA PRO A 32 -1.18 -10.01 -9.14
C PRO A 32 -2.32 -8.98 -9.23
N LEU A 33 -3.18 -8.90 -8.21
CA LEU A 33 -4.31 -7.96 -8.18
C LEU A 33 -3.82 -6.50 -8.17
N TYR A 34 -2.88 -6.19 -7.27
CA TYR A 34 -2.29 -4.85 -7.20
C TYR A 34 -1.50 -4.49 -8.46
N SER A 35 -0.84 -5.47 -9.08
CA SER A 35 -0.13 -5.28 -10.34
C SER A 35 -1.06 -4.90 -11.49
N LEU A 36 -2.24 -5.53 -11.57
CA LEU A 36 -3.28 -5.17 -12.53
C LEU A 36 -3.81 -3.76 -12.25
N TYR A 37 -4.07 -3.45 -10.98
CA TYR A 37 -4.52 -2.13 -10.58
C TYR A 37 -3.54 -1.01 -10.99
N ILE A 38 -2.24 -1.19 -10.71
CA ILE A 38 -1.20 -0.24 -11.15
C ILE A 38 -1.20 -0.10 -12.67
N ASN A 39 -1.32 -1.21 -13.40
CA ASN A 39 -1.35 -1.17 -14.86
C ASN A 39 -2.53 -0.34 -15.36
N MET A 40 -3.73 -0.57 -14.81
CA MET A 40 -4.92 0.22 -15.14
C MET A 40 -4.72 1.72 -14.89
N CYS A 41 -4.15 2.08 -13.74
CA CYS A 41 -3.91 3.47 -13.38
C CYS A 41 -2.90 4.14 -14.31
N LYS A 42 -1.80 3.46 -14.64
CA LYS A 42 -0.80 3.93 -15.62
C LYS A 42 -1.43 4.14 -16.99
N THR A 43 -2.20 3.16 -17.48
CA THR A 43 -2.88 3.28 -18.77
C THR A 43 -3.89 4.43 -18.77
N ARG A 44 -4.66 4.64 -17.70
CA ARG A 44 -5.57 5.79 -17.55
C ARG A 44 -4.82 7.11 -17.62
N LEU A 45 -3.69 7.24 -16.94
CA LEU A 45 -2.87 8.45 -16.99
C LEU A 45 -2.36 8.74 -18.41
N GLU A 46 -1.95 7.70 -19.15
CA GLU A 46 -1.53 7.87 -20.55
C GLU A 46 -2.69 8.27 -21.46
N VAL A 47 -3.91 7.76 -21.24
CA VAL A 47 -5.11 8.19 -21.96
C VAL A 47 -5.41 9.67 -21.71
N VAL A 48 -5.34 10.13 -20.45
CA VAL A 48 -5.60 11.53 -20.07
C VAL A 48 -4.60 12.51 -20.70
N LYS A 49 -3.36 12.07 -20.97
CA LYS A 49 -2.34 12.89 -21.63
C LYS A 49 -2.57 13.07 -23.13
N ILE A 50 -3.44 12.28 -23.76
CA ILE A 50 -3.73 12.41 -25.18
C ILE A 50 -4.69 13.57 -25.40
N ASP A 51 -4.24 14.57 -26.16
CA ASP A 51 -5.10 15.65 -26.66
C ASP A 51 -5.83 15.17 -27.92
N PRO A 52 -7.16 14.94 -27.85
CA PRO A 52 -7.94 14.50 -29.02
C PRO A 52 -8.09 15.58 -30.09
N TYR A 53 -7.72 16.82 -29.80
CA TYR A 53 -7.77 17.95 -30.73
C TYR A 53 -6.37 18.39 -31.22
N GLY A 54 -5.31 17.69 -30.79
CA GLY A 54 -3.94 17.98 -31.16
C GLY A 54 -3.66 17.68 -32.64
N ARG A 55 -2.76 18.47 -33.25
CA ARG A 55 -2.34 18.28 -34.66
C ARG A 55 -1.71 16.90 -34.94
N ASP A 56 -1.15 16.26 -33.91
CA ASP A 56 -0.52 14.94 -33.97
C ASP A 56 -1.41 13.82 -33.38
N PHE A 57 -2.72 14.02 -33.28
CA PHE A 57 -3.63 13.02 -32.71
C PHE A 57 -3.60 11.71 -33.52
N GLN A 58 -3.11 10.65 -32.89
CA GLN A 58 -3.10 9.30 -33.45
C GLN A 58 -4.24 8.49 -32.85
N ASN A 59 -5.34 8.35 -33.60
CA ASN A 59 -6.53 7.60 -33.18
C ASN A 59 -6.17 6.14 -32.78
N ASP A 60 -5.21 5.53 -33.46
CA ASP A 60 -4.71 4.18 -33.17
C ASP A 60 -4.08 4.04 -31.79
N LYS A 61 -3.38 5.09 -31.30
CA LYS A 61 -2.76 5.07 -29.96
C LYS A 61 -3.84 5.09 -28.88
N LEU A 62 -4.83 5.97 -29.03
CA LEU A 62 -5.96 6.06 -28.10
C LEU A 62 -6.76 4.75 -28.07
N TYR A 63 -7.04 4.18 -29.25
CA TYR A 63 -7.74 2.90 -29.36
C TYR A 63 -7.00 1.77 -28.64
N LYS A 64 -5.68 1.64 -28.87
CA LYS A 64 -4.84 0.63 -28.20
C LYS A 64 -4.85 0.78 -26.68
N LEU A 65 -4.69 1.99 -26.17
CA LEU A 65 -4.70 2.24 -24.72
C LEU A 65 -6.07 1.94 -24.09
N ASN A 66 -7.16 2.28 -24.78
CA ASN A 66 -8.50 1.94 -24.31
C ASN A 66 -8.77 0.43 -24.30
N ASP A 67 -8.29 -0.30 -25.33
CA ASP A 67 -8.37 -1.78 -25.36
C ASP A 67 -7.53 -2.42 -24.24
N GLU A 68 -6.31 -1.94 -24.01
CA GLU A 68 -5.46 -2.37 -22.89
C GLU A 68 -6.14 -2.11 -21.53
N LEU A 69 -6.71 -0.92 -21.35
CA LEU A 69 -7.43 -0.55 -20.13
C LEU A 69 -8.65 -1.45 -19.91
N PHE A 70 -9.42 -1.71 -20.97
CA PHE A 70 -10.59 -2.59 -20.91
C PHE A 70 -10.20 -4.02 -20.53
N LYS A 71 -9.13 -4.56 -21.11
CA LYS A 71 -8.61 -5.90 -20.78
C LYS A 71 -8.14 -5.97 -19.33
N ALA A 72 -7.38 -4.96 -18.88
CA ALA A 72 -6.88 -4.92 -17.51
C ALA A 72 -8.02 -4.78 -16.48
N ASP A 73 -9.01 -3.92 -16.74
CA ASP A 73 -10.20 -3.76 -15.88
C ASP A 73 -11.05 -5.03 -15.81
N SER A 74 -11.24 -5.70 -16.95
CA SER A 74 -11.98 -6.96 -17.03
C SER A 74 -11.29 -8.07 -16.23
N GLU A 75 -9.96 -8.20 -16.39
CA GLU A 75 -9.17 -9.18 -15.64
C GLU A 75 -9.14 -8.87 -14.15
N PHE A 76 -9.01 -7.59 -13.78
CA PHE A 76 -9.06 -7.14 -12.39
C PHE A 76 -10.39 -7.52 -11.72
N LYS A 77 -11.52 -7.22 -12.37
CA LYS A 77 -12.86 -7.62 -11.90
C LYS A 77 -13.02 -9.14 -11.81
N ARG A 78 -12.48 -9.88 -12.78
CA ARG A 78 -12.50 -11.36 -12.77
C ARG A 78 -11.75 -11.91 -11.56
N GLN A 79 -10.55 -11.41 -11.27
CA GLN A 79 -9.77 -11.85 -10.10
C GLN A 79 -10.52 -11.56 -8.79
N LEU A 80 -11.13 -10.37 -8.68
CA LEU A 80 -11.95 -10.01 -7.53
C LEU A 80 -13.09 -10.99 -7.29
N GLN A 81 -13.80 -11.42 -8.34
CA GLN A 81 -14.90 -12.38 -8.27
C GLN A 81 -14.46 -13.80 -7.90
N LEU A 82 -13.29 -14.23 -8.36
CA LEU A 82 -12.71 -15.53 -8.00
C LEU A 82 -12.30 -15.57 -6.52
N GLY A 83 -12.03 -14.41 -5.92
CA GLY A 83 -11.85 -14.25 -4.49
C GLY A 83 -10.38 -14.22 -4.03
N PRO A 84 -10.13 -14.19 -2.71
CA PRO A 84 -8.86 -13.70 -2.14
C PRO A 84 -7.62 -14.49 -2.50
N HIS A 85 -7.78 -15.76 -2.88
CA HIS A 85 -6.67 -16.61 -3.31
C HIS A 85 -6.05 -16.13 -4.63
N GLN A 86 -6.79 -15.39 -5.46
CA GLN A 86 -6.27 -14.77 -6.68
C GLN A 86 -5.55 -13.44 -6.41
N TYR A 87 -5.61 -12.89 -5.19
CA TYR A 87 -5.03 -11.57 -4.90
C TYR A 87 -3.52 -11.64 -4.65
N GLY A 88 -2.98 -12.87 -4.55
CA GLY A 88 -1.57 -13.16 -4.36
C GLY A 88 -1.20 -13.54 -2.94
N SER A 89 0.00 -14.12 -2.82
CA SER A 89 0.64 -14.44 -1.54
C SER A 89 0.83 -13.19 -0.69
N GLY A 90 1.22 -12.06 -1.28
CA GLY A 90 1.40 -10.79 -0.58
C GLY A 90 0.15 -10.32 0.13
N PHE A 91 -1.01 -10.37 -0.55
CA PHE A 91 -2.30 -10.06 0.06
C PHE A 91 -2.59 -10.99 1.24
N ARG A 92 -2.44 -12.30 1.04
CA ARG A 92 -2.76 -13.31 2.05
C ARG A 92 -1.90 -13.16 3.31
N PHE A 93 -0.58 -13.07 3.15
CA PHE A 93 0.35 -12.94 4.28
C PHE A 93 0.14 -11.63 5.04
N PHE A 94 -0.18 -10.54 4.33
CA PHE A 94 -0.49 -9.29 4.98
C PHE A 94 -1.82 -9.36 5.73
N LEU A 95 -2.86 -9.97 5.16
CA LEU A 95 -4.13 -10.17 5.87
C LEU A 95 -3.96 -11.05 7.11
N GLU A 96 -3.21 -12.15 7.03
CA GLU A 96 -2.86 -12.99 8.19
C GLU A 96 -2.14 -12.20 9.29
N LEU A 97 -1.28 -11.24 8.91
CA LEU A 97 -0.66 -10.31 9.85
C LEU A 97 -1.71 -9.45 10.55
N LEU A 98 -2.66 -8.86 9.81
CA LEU A 98 -3.70 -8.01 10.38
C LEU A 98 -4.68 -8.77 11.29
N GLU A 99 -4.90 -10.07 11.02
CA GLU A 99 -5.77 -10.94 11.83
C GLU A 99 -5.17 -11.29 13.22
N SER A 100 -3.87 -11.02 13.45
CA SER A 100 -3.19 -11.29 14.73
C SER A 100 -3.59 -10.30 15.83
N GLN A 101 -4.62 -10.61 16.61
CA GLN A 101 -5.25 -9.63 17.51
C GLN A 101 -4.32 -9.02 18.57
N GLU A 102 -3.43 -9.81 19.19
CA GLU A 102 -2.63 -9.36 20.33
C GLU A 102 -1.42 -8.48 19.95
N SER A 103 -0.95 -8.55 18.70
CA SER A 103 0.34 -7.93 18.30
C SER A 103 0.34 -7.23 16.95
N ARG A 104 -0.82 -6.99 16.32
CA ARG A 104 -0.88 -6.44 14.94
C ARG A 104 -0.07 -5.15 14.75
N LEU A 105 -0.16 -4.18 15.66
CA LEU A 105 0.58 -2.91 15.54
C LEU A 105 2.09 -3.13 15.70
N THR A 106 2.50 -3.99 16.63
CA THR A 106 3.91 -4.38 16.79
C THR A 106 4.44 -5.02 15.51
N TYR A 107 3.69 -5.93 14.91
CA TYR A 107 4.09 -6.59 13.66
C TYR A 107 4.10 -5.65 12.45
N LEU A 108 3.17 -4.69 12.37
CA LEU A 108 3.21 -3.64 11.36
C LEU A 108 4.46 -2.76 11.51
N ASN A 109 4.83 -2.41 12.73
CA ASN A 109 6.06 -1.65 13.01
C ASN A 109 7.31 -2.46 12.64
N LEU A 110 7.38 -3.73 13.03
CA LEU A 110 8.49 -4.61 12.68
C LEU A 110 8.61 -4.79 11.16
N LEU A 111 7.50 -4.97 10.46
CA LEU A 111 7.48 -5.03 8.99
C LEU A 111 7.97 -3.70 8.37
N SER A 112 7.46 -2.56 8.85
CA SER A 112 7.89 -1.23 8.40
C SER A 112 9.40 -1.02 8.56
N MET A 113 9.95 -1.38 9.73
CA MET A 113 11.38 -1.30 10.01
C MET A 113 12.19 -2.23 9.11
N ALA A 114 11.73 -3.47 8.89
CA ALA A 114 12.40 -4.42 8.03
C ALA A 114 12.42 -3.94 6.56
N LEU A 115 11.29 -3.44 6.06
CA LEU A 115 11.18 -2.84 4.72
C LEU A 115 12.09 -1.62 4.55
N LYS A 116 12.16 -0.75 5.57
CA LYS A 116 13.06 0.41 5.55
C LYS A 116 14.53 -0.03 5.47
N ARG A 117 14.95 -0.99 6.29
CA ARG A 117 16.32 -1.53 6.30
C ARG A 117 16.71 -2.16 4.97
N GLU A 118 15.82 -2.92 4.34
CA GLU A 118 16.12 -3.53 3.04
C GLU A 118 16.25 -2.48 1.93
N ARG A 119 15.42 -1.41 1.95
CA ARG A 119 15.56 -0.28 1.01
C ARG A 119 16.89 0.47 1.19
N GLU A 120 17.31 0.73 2.43
CA GLU A 120 18.57 1.41 2.74
C GLU A 120 19.78 0.63 2.24
N LYS A 121 19.83 -0.69 2.48
CA LYS A 121 20.91 -1.56 1.97
C LYS A 121 21.08 -1.47 0.45
N GLN A 122 19.99 -1.27 -0.27
CA GLN A 122 19.98 -1.28 -1.74
C GLN A 122 20.33 0.08 -2.34
N THR A 123 20.06 1.18 -1.63
CA THR A 123 20.38 2.55 -2.08
C THR A 123 21.89 2.76 -2.23
N ILE A 124 22.70 2.00 -1.48
CA ILE A 124 24.16 2.00 -1.52
C ILE A 124 24.71 1.40 -2.84
N ASN A 125 23.91 0.61 -3.57
CA ASN A 125 24.37 -0.16 -4.74
C ASN A 125 24.04 0.45 -6.12
N HIS A 126 23.54 1.69 -6.20
CA HIS A 126 23.37 2.51 -7.43
C HIS A 126 22.98 1.78 -8.74
N GLN A 127 22.00 0.87 -8.70
CA GLN A 127 21.47 0.22 -9.91
C GLN A 127 20.00 0.56 -10.09
N ASP A 128 19.56 0.82 -11.33
CA ASP A 128 18.14 0.94 -11.69
C ASP A 128 17.32 -0.19 -11.05
N VAL A 129 16.31 0.22 -10.30
CA VAL A 129 15.69 -0.57 -9.24
C VAL A 129 14.35 -1.13 -9.75
N PRO A 130 14.21 -2.44 -10.06
CA PRO A 130 12.94 -3.00 -10.55
C PRO A 130 11.82 -2.94 -9.51
N PHE A 131 10.56 -3.04 -9.95
CA PHE A 131 9.31 -2.96 -9.15
C PHE A 131 9.34 -3.60 -7.74
N TYR A 132 9.99 -4.76 -7.58
CA TYR A 132 10.08 -5.50 -6.30
C TYR A 132 11.07 -4.91 -5.29
N LYS A 133 11.91 -3.96 -5.71
CA LYS A 133 12.85 -3.25 -4.84
C LYS A 133 12.25 -1.95 -4.25
N GLN A 134 10.93 -1.74 -4.39
CA GLN A 134 10.18 -0.60 -3.83
C GLN A 134 9.14 -1.01 -2.79
N LEU A 135 9.06 -2.29 -2.39
CA LEU A 135 8.09 -2.74 -1.40
C LEU A 135 8.13 -1.84 -0.15
N SER A 136 6.95 -1.42 0.26
CA SER A 136 6.73 -0.50 1.35
C SER A 136 5.47 -0.90 2.08
N LEU A 137 5.27 -0.38 3.30
CA LEU A 137 4.07 -0.70 4.05
C LEU A 137 2.83 -0.15 3.33
N GLU A 138 2.98 0.97 2.64
CA GLU A 138 1.95 1.57 1.79
C GLU A 138 1.50 0.63 0.66
N ILE A 139 2.42 -0.06 -0.01
CA ILE A 139 2.08 -1.05 -1.06
C ILE A 139 1.21 -2.17 -0.48
N HIS A 140 1.57 -2.69 0.69
CA HIS A 140 0.77 -3.74 1.36
C HIS A 140 -0.62 -3.23 1.72
N TRP A 141 -0.71 -2.00 2.24
CA TRP A 141 -1.99 -1.36 2.52
C TRP A 141 -2.82 -1.14 1.26
N ARG A 142 -2.25 -0.62 0.17
CA ARG A 142 -2.96 -0.41 -1.10
C ARG A 142 -3.53 -1.73 -1.61
N ASN A 143 -2.71 -2.79 -1.65
CA ASN A 143 -3.16 -4.12 -2.07
C ASN A 143 -4.31 -4.64 -1.19
N ALA A 144 -4.21 -4.47 0.13
CA ALA A 144 -5.26 -4.86 1.07
C ALA A 144 -6.57 -4.07 0.85
N ILE A 145 -6.46 -2.75 0.70
CA ILE A 145 -7.60 -1.84 0.51
C ILE A 145 -8.33 -2.16 -0.79
N ILE A 146 -7.60 -2.34 -1.88
CA ILE A 146 -8.15 -2.64 -3.21
C ILE A 146 -8.90 -3.98 -3.22
N GLY A 147 -8.38 -5.00 -2.53
CA GLY A 147 -9.06 -6.30 -2.40
C GLY A 147 -10.18 -6.33 -1.35
N SER A 148 -10.21 -5.38 -0.41
CA SER A 148 -11.12 -5.38 0.74
C SER A 148 -12.63 -5.40 0.41
N PRO A 149 -13.15 -4.79 -0.68
CA PRO A 149 -14.58 -4.77 -0.96
C PRO A 149 -15.19 -6.15 -1.25
N TYR A 150 -14.35 -7.14 -1.56
CA TYR A 150 -14.74 -8.49 -1.97
C TYR A 150 -14.42 -9.55 -0.90
N LEU A 151 -14.00 -9.11 0.29
CA LEU A 151 -13.86 -9.96 1.45
C LEU A 151 -15.20 -10.13 2.17
N SER A 152 -15.27 -11.12 3.06
CA SER A 152 -16.37 -11.17 4.04
C SER A 152 -16.37 -9.92 4.91
N ASP A 153 -17.54 -9.52 5.40
CA ASP A 153 -17.69 -8.33 6.25
C ASP A 153 -16.75 -8.36 7.46
N ALA A 154 -16.58 -9.53 8.09
CA ALA A 154 -15.66 -9.71 9.21
C ALA A 154 -14.20 -9.37 8.84
N LYS A 155 -13.72 -9.86 7.69
CA LYS A 155 -12.34 -9.60 7.23
C LYS A 155 -12.15 -8.16 6.78
N ARG A 156 -13.15 -7.61 6.10
CA ARG A 156 -13.17 -6.19 5.73
C ARG A 156 -13.10 -5.30 6.96
N GLN A 157 -13.85 -5.64 8.01
CA GLN A 157 -13.83 -4.89 9.27
C GLN A 157 -12.47 -4.96 9.96
N ILE A 158 -11.79 -6.11 9.95
CA ILE A 158 -10.41 -6.22 10.48
C ILE A 158 -9.45 -5.24 9.80
N ILE A 159 -9.54 -5.10 8.47
CA ILE A 159 -8.70 -4.15 7.72
C ILE A 159 -9.02 -2.71 8.15
N ILE A 160 -10.30 -2.35 8.21
CA ILE A 160 -10.76 -1.00 8.58
C ILE A 160 -10.33 -0.66 10.02
N ASP A 161 -10.57 -1.55 10.97
CA ASP A 161 -10.22 -1.35 12.39
C ASP A 161 -8.71 -1.25 12.57
N THR A 162 -7.94 -2.11 11.90
CA THR A 162 -6.48 -2.08 12.00
C THR A 162 -5.91 -0.82 11.37
N TYR A 163 -6.46 -0.35 10.24
CA TYR A 163 -6.03 0.91 9.62
C TYR A 163 -6.35 2.11 10.51
N ARG A 164 -7.53 2.10 11.16
CA ARG A 164 -7.90 3.10 12.17
C ARG A 164 -6.92 3.10 13.35
N ASP A 165 -6.60 1.94 13.91
CA ASP A 165 -5.66 1.83 15.02
C ASP A 165 -4.24 2.25 14.61
N TYR A 166 -3.84 1.95 13.38
CA TYR A 166 -2.58 2.39 12.79
C TYR A 166 -2.51 3.93 12.70
N ILE A 167 -3.59 4.61 12.30
CA ILE A 167 -3.72 6.07 12.31
C ILE A 167 -3.70 6.62 13.75
N VAL A 168 -4.45 6.01 14.68
CA VAL A 168 -4.50 6.44 16.09
C VAL A 168 -3.13 6.36 16.75
N ALA A 169 -2.32 5.37 16.38
CA ALA A 169 -0.95 5.21 16.84
C ALA A 169 0.03 6.27 16.26
N GLY A 170 -0.45 7.20 15.42
CA GLY A 170 0.35 8.29 14.86
C GLY A 170 1.22 7.87 13.69
N ASN A 171 0.99 6.70 13.09
CA ASN A 171 1.76 6.27 11.93
C ASN A 171 1.37 7.06 10.68
N PRO A 172 2.34 7.36 9.79
CA PRO A 172 2.04 7.98 8.50
C PRO A 172 1.18 7.05 7.66
N PHE A 173 0.14 7.60 7.02
CA PHE A 173 -0.79 6.89 6.17
C PHE A 173 -1.13 7.71 4.93
N GLU A 174 -1.61 7.05 3.89
CA GLU A 174 -1.86 7.65 2.59
C GLU A 174 -3.35 7.96 2.39
N ILE A 175 -3.65 9.20 2.01
CA ILE A 175 -5.00 9.63 1.63
C ILE A 175 -5.19 9.57 0.11
N VAL A 176 -4.16 9.99 -0.64
CA VAL A 176 -4.14 10.00 -2.10
C VAL A 176 -2.92 9.20 -2.56
N ASP A 177 -3.15 8.19 -3.40
CA ASP A 177 -2.08 7.43 -4.05
C ASP A 177 -1.34 8.35 -5.02
N GLY A 178 -0.11 8.73 -4.67
CA GLY A 178 0.71 9.64 -5.48
C GLY A 178 1.14 9.05 -6.82
N ASP A 179 1.15 7.73 -6.98
CA ASP A 179 1.56 7.05 -8.22
C ASP A 179 0.39 6.96 -9.20
N ASN A 180 -0.82 6.77 -8.67
CA ASN A 180 -2.03 6.50 -9.44
C ASN A 180 -3.03 7.67 -9.45
N PHE A 181 -2.78 8.71 -8.64
CA PHE A 181 -3.68 9.84 -8.40
C PHE A 181 -5.09 9.42 -7.97
N GLU A 182 -5.23 8.26 -7.32
CA GLU A 182 -6.49 7.73 -6.84
C GLU A 182 -6.65 7.99 -5.33
N MET A 183 -7.85 8.41 -4.93
CA MET A 183 -8.26 8.46 -3.52
C MET A 183 -9.22 7.31 -3.23
N GLN A 184 -8.89 6.47 -2.24
CA GLN A 184 -9.74 5.36 -1.79
C GLN A 184 -10.88 5.87 -0.89
N SER A 185 -11.73 6.75 -1.42
CA SER A 185 -12.72 7.55 -0.68
C SER A 185 -13.69 6.70 0.14
N ASP A 186 -14.17 5.60 -0.42
CA ASP A 186 -15.12 4.72 0.27
C ASP A 186 -14.48 4.02 1.46
N PHE A 187 -13.25 3.53 1.29
CA PHE A 187 -12.49 2.90 2.36
C PHE A 187 -12.17 3.92 3.46
N LEU A 188 -11.58 5.06 3.11
CA LEU A 188 -11.23 6.14 4.04
C LEU A 188 -12.47 6.70 4.74
N GLY A 189 -13.59 6.82 4.04
CA GLY A 189 -14.86 7.23 4.63
C GLY A 189 -15.34 6.28 5.73
N ASN A 190 -15.19 4.96 5.52
CA ASN A 190 -15.51 3.97 6.55
C ASN A 190 -14.55 4.05 7.75
N VAL A 191 -13.26 4.27 7.51
CA VAL A 191 -12.26 4.47 8.58
C VAL A 191 -12.56 5.74 9.38
N PHE A 192 -12.76 6.89 8.73
CA PHE A 192 -12.96 8.17 9.41
C PHE A 192 -14.28 8.24 10.19
N ARG A 193 -15.30 7.47 9.81
CA ARG A 193 -16.52 7.31 10.61
C ARG A 193 -16.27 6.71 12.00
N LEU A 194 -15.16 5.99 12.19
CA LEU A 194 -14.74 5.44 13.49
C LEU A 194 -14.08 6.47 14.43
N PHE A 195 -14.06 7.75 14.02
CA PHE A 195 -13.64 8.89 14.84
C PHE A 195 -14.84 9.82 15.12
N PRO A 196 -15.92 9.32 15.73
CA PRO A 196 -17.13 10.12 15.92
C PRO A 196 -16.84 11.34 16.80
N ASN A 197 -17.45 12.47 16.46
CA ASN A 197 -17.37 13.72 17.21
C ASN A 197 -15.97 14.31 17.37
N LYS A 198 -14.99 13.88 16.55
CA LYS A 198 -13.67 14.51 16.49
C LYS A 198 -13.70 15.69 15.52
N LYS A 199 -13.16 16.83 15.95
CA LYS A 199 -12.87 17.96 15.07
C LYS A 199 -11.47 17.76 14.51
N PHE A 200 -11.32 17.87 13.20
CA PHE A 200 -10.03 17.77 12.53
C PHE A 200 -9.43 19.17 12.35
N PHE A 201 -8.17 19.31 12.73
CA PHE A 201 -7.34 20.46 12.38
C PHE A 201 -6.30 19.99 11.37
N VAL A 202 -6.29 20.61 10.19
CA VAL A 202 -5.45 20.18 9.07
C VAL A 202 -4.34 21.20 8.87
N ILE A 203 -3.09 20.76 9.04
CA ILE A 203 -1.90 21.50 8.65
C ILE A 203 -1.38 20.88 7.35
N SER A 204 -1.17 21.70 6.33
CA SER A 204 -0.59 21.25 5.06
C SER A 204 0.72 21.96 4.77
N VAL A 205 1.71 21.21 4.30
CA VAL A 205 3.02 21.72 3.86
C VAL A 205 3.20 21.36 2.40
N ILE A 206 3.20 22.37 1.53
CA ILE A 206 3.27 22.21 0.08
C ILE A 206 4.54 22.90 -0.43
N GLY A 207 5.23 22.29 -1.39
CA GLY A 207 6.43 22.86 -1.99
C GLY A 207 7.15 21.90 -2.93
N PRO A 208 8.16 22.38 -3.68
CA PRO A 208 8.90 21.60 -4.69
C PRO A 208 9.44 20.27 -4.15
N GLN A 209 9.60 19.26 -5.00
CA GLN A 209 10.17 17.98 -4.59
C GLN A 209 11.57 18.18 -3.96
N ASN A 210 11.90 17.36 -2.95
CA ASN A 210 13.19 17.40 -2.23
C ASN A 210 13.52 18.71 -1.48
N SER A 211 12.52 19.56 -1.19
CA SER A 211 12.70 20.83 -0.45
C SER A 211 12.74 20.70 1.09
N GLY A 212 13.02 19.51 1.65
CA GLY A 212 13.08 19.31 3.12
C GLY A 212 11.74 19.26 3.86
N LYS A 213 10.60 19.12 3.16
CA LYS A 213 9.25 19.07 3.77
C LYS A 213 9.13 17.99 4.85
N SER A 214 9.60 16.77 4.56
CA SER A 214 9.55 15.66 5.52
C SER A 214 10.47 15.91 6.73
N THR A 215 11.61 16.58 6.53
CA THR A 215 12.51 16.99 7.63
C THR A 215 11.83 17.99 8.56
N LEU A 216 11.12 18.98 8.01
CA LEU A 216 10.34 19.93 8.79
C LEU A 216 9.23 19.24 9.58
N LEU A 217 8.47 18.34 8.95
CA LEU A 217 7.42 17.59 9.64
C LEU A 217 8.00 16.71 10.74
N ASN A 218 9.11 16.02 10.50
CA ASN A 218 9.75 15.20 11.53
C ASN A 218 10.24 16.04 12.72
N PHE A 219 10.74 17.25 12.46
CA PHE A 219 11.10 18.19 13.52
C PHE A 219 9.87 18.66 14.32
N LEU A 220 8.77 19.02 13.64
CA LEU A 220 7.52 19.45 14.29
C LEU A 220 6.91 18.38 15.20
N PHE A 221 7.05 17.10 14.83
CA PHE A 221 6.47 15.98 15.57
C PHE A 221 7.50 15.23 16.45
N GLY A 222 8.76 15.68 16.50
CA GLY A 222 9.79 15.07 17.34
C GLY A 222 10.17 13.65 16.94
N THR A 223 10.14 13.34 15.63
CA THR A 223 10.44 12.00 15.08
C THR A 223 11.83 11.90 14.44
N LEU A 224 12.71 12.86 14.73
CA LEU A 224 14.13 12.92 14.31
C LEU A 224 15.04 12.12 15.24
#